data_AF-A0A966RZH2-F1
#
_entry.id   AF-A0A966RZH2-F1
#
_cell.length_a   1.000
_cell.length_b   1.000
_cell.length_c   1.000
_cell.angle_alpha   90.00
_cell.angle_beta   90.00
_cell.angle_gamma   90.00
#
_symmetry.space_group_name_H-M   'P 1'
#
loop_
_entity.id
_entity.type
_entity.pdbx_description
1 polymer ?
#
loop_
_entity_poly.entity_id
_entity_poly.type
_entity_poly.pdbx_seq_one_letter_code
_entity_poly.pdbx_strand_id
1 'polypeptide(L)'
;MDLMGFSIVFPILAPLLLGNEYNFFGFDASLTFKTTMLGLLYSIFGIGQLISTPLINYLSSLIGRFWVLIFCSFISFCGYILMAYTVFEEHLPLLFFGRLLTGLASGTILLSQSAVHDLTNSSNR
;
A
#
# COMPACT_ATOMS: atom_id res chain seq x y z
N MET A 1 -2.53 1.80 11.46
CA MET A 1 -2.73 2.82 10.41
C MET A 1 -2.94 2.19 9.03
N ASP A 2 -2.20 1.15 8.64
CA ASP A 2 -2.34 0.51 7.31
C ASP A 2 -3.72 -0.10 6.98
N LEU A 3 -4.51 -0.45 8.00
CA LEU A 3 -5.84 -1.01 7.78
C LEU A 3 -6.77 -0.05 7.02
N MET A 4 -6.66 1.27 7.25
CA MET A 4 -7.47 2.27 6.56
C MET A 4 -7.12 2.36 5.06
N GLY A 5 -5.83 2.42 4.75
CA GLY A 5 -5.35 2.46 3.37
C GLY A 5 -5.68 1.19 2.59
N PHE A 6 -5.62 0.04 3.26
CA PHE A 6 -6.07 -1.23 2.71
C PHE A 6 -7.57 -1.23 2.40
N SER A 7 -8.41 -0.81 3.37
CA SER A 7 -9.86 -0.75 3.23
C SER A 7 -10.37 0.23 2.18
N ILE A 8 -9.63 1.30 1.86
CA ILE A 8 -10.02 2.25 0.83
C ILE A 8 -9.60 1.76 -0.56
N VAL A 9 -8.36 1.30 -0.71
CA VAL A 9 -7.82 1.07 -2.05
C VAL A 9 -8.28 -0.25 -2.66
N PHE A 10 -8.46 -1.31 -1.86
CA PHE A 10 -8.97 -2.60 -2.38
C PHE A 10 -10.34 -2.48 -3.07
N PRO A 11 -11.39 -1.92 -2.44
CA PRO A 11 -12.69 -1.83 -3.10
C PRO A 11 -12.72 -0.83 -4.26
N ILE A 12 -11.80 0.14 -4.31
CA ILE A 12 -11.70 1.10 -5.42
C ILE A 12 -10.97 0.50 -6.62
N LEU A 13 -9.98 -0.36 -6.41
CA LEU A 13 -9.17 -0.89 -7.51
C LEU A 13 -9.99 -1.73 -8.50
N ALA A 14 -10.97 -2.48 -7.99
CA ALA A 14 -11.85 -3.31 -8.81
C ALA A 14 -12.71 -2.51 -9.81
N PRO A 15 -13.56 -1.55 -9.38
CA PRO A 15 -14.32 -0.73 -10.32
C PRO A 15 -13.42 0.15 -11.20
N LEU A 16 -12.24 0.55 -10.73
CA LEU A 16 -11.30 1.36 -11.50
C LEU A 16 -10.68 0.59 -12.68
N LEU A 17 -10.37 -0.70 -12.51
CA LEU A 17 -9.76 -1.54 -13.55
C LEU A 17 -10.79 -2.31 -14.41
N LEU A 18 -11.93 -2.68 -13.81
CA LEU A 18 -12.98 -3.45 -14.48
C LEU A 18 -14.07 -2.56 -15.09
N GLY A 19 -14.20 -1.33 -14.62
CA GLY A 19 -15.11 -0.34 -15.18
C GLY A 19 -14.74 0.06 -16.61
N ASN A 20 -15.69 0.71 -17.28
CA ASN A 20 -15.50 1.24 -18.62
C ASN A 20 -15.11 2.72 -18.63
N GLU A 21 -14.92 3.32 -17.46
CA GLU A 21 -14.62 4.75 -17.30
C GLU A 21 -13.14 5.09 -17.57
N TYR A 22 -12.22 4.14 -17.35
CA TYR A 22 -10.78 4.34 -17.51
C TYR A 22 -10.19 3.27 -18.46
N ASN A 23 -9.37 3.69 -19.40
CA ASN A 23 -8.82 2.84 -20.47
C ASN A 23 -7.40 2.31 -20.18
N PHE A 24 -7.17 1.73 -19.00
CA PHE A 24 -5.87 1.13 -18.63
C PHE A 24 -5.36 0.02 -19.57
N PHE A 25 -6.26 -0.65 -20.29
CA PHE A 25 -5.95 -1.84 -21.09
C PHE A 25 -6.39 -1.72 -22.56
N GLY A 26 -7.00 -0.60 -22.95
CA GLY A 26 -7.69 -0.41 -24.23
C GLY A 26 -9.12 -0.97 -24.25
N PHE A 27 -9.95 -0.44 -25.16
CA PHE A 27 -11.40 -0.69 -25.23
C PHE A 27 -11.79 -2.17 -25.47
N ASP A 28 -10.91 -2.99 -26.06
CA ASP A 28 -11.15 -4.40 -26.39
C ASP A 28 -10.54 -5.41 -25.41
N ALA A 29 -10.02 -4.94 -24.26
CA ALA A 29 -9.40 -5.83 -23.29
C ALA A 29 -10.43 -6.81 -22.68
N SER A 30 -10.19 -8.11 -22.88
CA SER A 30 -11.01 -9.18 -22.33
C SER A 30 -11.13 -9.08 -20.80
N LEU A 31 -12.31 -9.40 -20.27
CA LEU A 31 -12.58 -9.44 -18.82
C LEU A 31 -11.55 -10.32 -18.07
N THR A 32 -11.13 -11.43 -18.68
CA THR A 32 -10.12 -12.33 -18.11
C THR A 32 -8.77 -11.64 -17.95
N PHE A 33 -8.38 -10.80 -18.91
CA PHE A 33 -7.14 -10.04 -18.83
C PHE A 33 -7.20 -8.99 -17.72
N LYS A 34 -8.29 -8.21 -17.67
CA LYS A 34 -8.48 -7.18 -16.63
C LYS A 34 -8.46 -7.79 -15.21
N THR A 35 -9.14 -8.93 -15.02
CA THR A 35 -9.17 -9.63 -13.72
C THR A 35 -7.80 -10.24 -13.35
N THR A 36 -7.05 -10.76 -14.32
CA THR A 36 -5.67 -11.26 -14.10
C THR A 36 -4.73 -10.14 -13.65
N MET A 37 -4.82 -8.98 -14.29
CA MET A 37 -3.99 -7.81 -13.94
C MET A 37 -4.34 -7.25 -12.55
N LEU A 38 -5.63 -7.22 -12.21
CA LEU A 38 -6.10 -6.88 -10.88
C LEU A 38 -5.59 -7.86 -9.83
N GLY A 39 -5.58 -9.17 -10.12
CA GLY A 39 -4.96 -10.18 -9.27
C GLY A 39 -3.47 -9.92 -9.05
N LEU A 40 -2.74 -9.62 -10.13
CA LEU A 40 -1.31 -9.27 -10.05
C LEU A 40 -1.05 -8.00 -9.23
N LEU A 41 -1.90 -6.99 -9.33
CA LEU A 41 -1.83 -5.77 -8.49
C LEU A 41 -2.01 -6.07 -7.00
N TYR A 42 -2.86 -7.03 -6.64
CA TYR A 42 -2.96 -7.47 -5.25
C TYR A 42 -1.76 -8.31 -4.83
N SER A 43 -1.25 -9.18 -5.71
CA SER A 43 -0.07 -9.99 -5.42
C SER A 43 1.18 -9.13 -5.21
N ILE A 44 1.43 -8.11 -6.04
CA ILE A 44 2.62 -7.25 -5.88
C ILE A 44 2.59 -6.45 -4.57
N PHE A 45 1.40 -6.02 -4.14
CA PHE A 45 1.22 -5.42 -2.82
C PHE A 45 1.61 -6.40 -1.71
N GLY A 46 1.10 -7.63 -1.75
CA GLY A 46 1.42 -8.68 -0.77
C GLY A 46 2.92 -9.04 -0.74
N ILE A 47 3.56 -9.10 -1.91
CA ILE A 47 5.01 -9.34 -2.02
C ILE A 47 5.79 -8.19 -1.37
N GLY A 48 5.42 -6.94 -1.68
CA GLY A 48 6.02 -5.76 -1.05
C GLY A 48 5.86 -5.77 0.47
N GLN A 49 4.68 -6.14 0.97
CA GLN A 49 4.41 -6.24 2.40
C GLN A 49 5.24 -7.33 3.08
N LEU A 50 5.37 -8.50 2.44
CA LEU A 50 6.15 -9.62 2.96
C LEU A 50 7.62 -9.24 3.15
N ILE A 51 8.21 -8.54 2.17
CA ILE A 51 9.60 -8.08 2.22
C ILE A 51 9.76 -6.93 3.23
N SER A 52 8.80 -6.03 3.26
CA SER A 52 8.82 -4.83 4.10
C SER A 52 8.73 -5.13 5.60
N THR A 53 7.90 -6.10 5.98
CA THR A 53 7.64 -6.41 7.40
C THR A 53 8.92 -6.63 8.23
N PRO A 54 9.87 -7.50 7.84
CA PRO A 54 11.14 -7.63 8.56
C PRO A 54 12.03 -6.39 8.45
N LEU A 55 12.03 -5.71 7.29
CA LEU A 55 12.87 -4.52 7.05
C LEU A 55 12.45 -3.34 7.95
N ILE A 56 11.16 -3.02 7.99
CA ILE A 56 10.58 -1.99 8.85
C ILE A 56 10.83 -2.32 10.33
N ASN A 57 10.70 -3.60 10.72
CA ASN A 57 10.91 -4.02 12.10
C ASN A 57 12.38 -3.81 12.53
N TYR A 58 13.33 -4.24 11.70
CA TYR A 58 14.76 -4.00 11.94
C TYR A 58 15.07 -2.50 12.00
N LEU A 59 14.57 -1.73 11.03
CA LEU A 59 14.80 -0.29 10.96
C LEU A 59 14.22 0.43 12.19
N SER A 60 13.05 0.01 12.67
CA SER A 60 12.42 0.58 13.87
C SER A 60 13.22 0.36 15.15
N SER A 61 14.04 -0.68 15.19
CA SER A 61 14.94 -0.96 16.31
C SER A 61 16.14 0.00 16.34
N LEU A 62 16.50 0.60 15.19
CA LEU A 62 17.65 1.52 15.06
C LEU A 62 17.26 2.99 15.24
N ILE A 63 16.21 3.44 14.54
CA ILE A 63 15.78 4.86 14.53
C ILE A 63 14.60 5.15 15.46
N GLY A 64 14.01 4.13 16.06
CA GLY A 64 12.86 4.25 16.95
C GLY A 64 11.52 4.11 16.22
N ARG A 65 10.55 3.52 16.93
CA ARG A 65 9.24 3.13 16.37
C ARG A 65 8.45 4.32 15.81
N PHE A 66 8.44 5.43 16.54
CA PHE A 66 7.68 6.64 16.17
C PHE A 66 8.12 7.22 14.82
N TRP A 67 9.44 7.39 14.62
CA TRP A 67 9.99 7.95 13.38
C TRP A 67 9.76 7.02 12.18
N VAL A 68 9.86 5.72 12.38
CA VAL A 68 9.57 4.74 11.31
C VAL A 68 8.09 4.76 10.91
N LEU A 69 7.17 4.91 11.86
CA LEU A 69 5.74 5.04 11.54
C LEU A 69 5.47 6.28 10.68
N ILE A 70 6.06 7.42 11.02
CA ILE A 70 5.93 8.65 10.21
C ILE A 70 6.51 8.45 8.82
N PHE A 71 7.70 7.86 8.71
CA PHE A 71 8.35 7.61 7.43
C PHE A 71 7.53 6.68 6.51
N CYS A 72 7.00 5.59 7.06
CA CYS A 72 6.14 4.67 6.31
C CYS A 72 4.83 5.36 5.90
N SER A 73 4.23 6.14 6.79
CA SER A 73 3.03 6.92 6.46
C SER A 73 3.28 7.92 5.33
N PHE A 74 4.44 8.57 5.32
CA PHE A 74 4.85 9.48 4.25
C PHE A 74 5.04 8.75 2.91
N ILE A 75 5.70 7.58 2.92
CA ILE A 75 5.85 6.76 1.71
C ILE A 75 4.48 6.33 1.17
N SER A 76 3.58 5.86 2.04
CA SER A 76 2.21 5.48 1.65
C SER A 76 1.46 6.66 1.06
N PHE A 77 1.57 7.85 1.66
CA PHE A 77 0.97 9.08 1.13
C PHE A 77 1.48 9.41 -0.27
N CYS A 78 2.80 9.40 -0.49
CA CYS A 78 3.39 9.60 -1.80
C CYS A 78 2.95 8.53 -2.81
N GLY A 79 2.86 7.27 -2.38
CA GLY A 79 2.36 6.16 -3.20
C GLY A 79 0.90 6.36 -3.62
N TYR A 80 0.05 6.88 -2.74
CA TYR A 80 -1.35 7.21 -3.09
C TYR A 80 -1.46 8.39 -4.03
N ILE A 81 -0.65 9.44 -3.88
CA ILE A 81 -0.58 10.54 -4.85
C ILE A 81 -0.14 10.01 -6.22
N LEU A 82 0.87 9.14 -6.25
CA LEU A 82 1.34 8.54 -7.49
C LEU A 82 0.25 7.69 -8.14
N MET A 83 -0.45 6.85 -7.36
CA MET A 83 -1.59 6.08 -7.86
C MET A 83 -2.71 7.01 -8.38
N ALA A 84 -3.04 8.08 -7.67
CA ALA A 84 -4.03 9.04 -8.15
C ALA A 84 -3.61 9.66 -9.49
N TYR A 85 -2.34 10.04 -9.65
CA TYR A 85 -1.80 10.52 -10.91
C TYR A 85 -1.93 9.50 -12.05
N THR A 86 -1.72 8.21 -11.75
CA THR A 86 -1.84 7.14 -12.77
C THR A 86 -3.25 6.95 -13.30
N VAL A 87 -4.28 7.40 -12.56
CA VAL A 87 -5.66 7.38 -13.04
C VAL A 87 -5.89 8.40 -14.14
N PHE A 88 -5.20 9.55 -14.09
CA PHE A 88 -5.30 10.58 -15.13
C PHE A 88 -4.52 10.22 -16.39
N GLU A 89 -3.35 9.60 -16.23
CA GLU A 89 -2.49 9.17 -17.36
C GLU A 89 -2.83 7.76 -17.89
N GLU A 90 -3.76 7.06 -17.23
CA GLU A 90 -4.14 5.66 -17.51
C GLU A 90 -2.93 4.69 -17.60
N HIS A 91 -1.85 5.02 -16.89
CA HIS A 91 -0.54 4.40 -17.08
C HIS A 91 -0.32 3.20 -16.14
N LEU A 92 -0.68 2.01 -16.62
CA LEU A 92 -0.69 0.77 -15.83
C LEU A 92 0.65 0.43 -15.13
N PRO A 93 1.84 0.50 -15.76
CA PRO A 93 3.10 0.20 -15.07
C PRO A 93 3.38 1.11 -13.87
N LEU A 94 2.93 2.37 -13.96
CA LEU A 94 3.13 3.35 -12.90
C LEU A 94 2.16 3.07 -11.74
N LEU A 95 0.96 2.54 -12.03
CA LEU A 95 0.03 2.03 -11.02
C LEU A 95 0.64 0.86 -10.26
N PHE A 96 1.29 -0.09 -10.95
CA PHE A 96 2.03 -1.19 -10.33
C PHE A 96 3.16 -0.70 -9.43
N PHE A 97 3.92 0.31 -9.87
CA PHE A 97 4.99 0.89 -9.08
C PHE A 97 4.48 1.58 -7.81
N GLY A 98 3.41 2.38 -7.93
CA GLY A 98 2.72 2.95 -6.77
C GLY A 98 2.24 1.87 -5.81
N ARG A 99 1.72 0.75 -6.34
CA ARG A 99 1.26 -0.36 -5.52
C ARG A 99 2.37 -1.07 -4.79
N LEU A 100 3.50 -1.33 -5.46
CA LEU A 100 4.68 -1.88 -4.83
C LEU A 100 5.20 -0.96 -3.71
N LEU A 101 5.27 0.35 -3.97
CA LEU A 101 5.71 1.34 -2.98
C LEU A 101 4.82 1.36 -1.73
N THR A 102 3.50 1.36 -1.92
CA THR A 102 2.55 1.27 -0.79
C THR A 102 2.64 -0.08 -0.08
N GLY A 103 2.88 -1.18 -0.80
CA GLY A 103 3.14 -2.50 -0.21
C GLY A 103 4.39 -2.49 0.67
N LEU A 104 5.46 -1.86 0.19
CA LEU A 104 6.72 -1.71 0.93
C LEU A 104 6.60 -0.84 2.18
N ALA A 105 5.57 -0.01 2.30
CA ALA A 105 5.30 0.78 3.51
C ALA A 105 4.27 0.14 4.45
N SER A 106 3.63 -0.97 4.05
CA SER A 106 2.44 -1.52 4.73
C SER A 106 2.71 -2.42 5.94
N GLY A 107 3.97 -2.71 6.24
CA GLY A 107 4.38 -3.61 7.33
C GLY A 107 4.26 -3.02 8.75
N THR A 108 3.47 -1.97 8.99
CA THR A 108 3.52 -1.22 10.27
C THR A 108 2.57 -1.70 11.37
N ILE A 109 1.70 -2.69 11.12
CA ILE A 109 0.68 -3.12 12.09
C ILE A 109 1.31 -3.56 13.42
N LEU A 110 2.27 -4.49 13.40
CA LEU A 110 2.97 -4.96 14.60
C LEU A 110 3.78 -3.85 15.29
N LEU A 111 4.35 -2.94 14.50
CA LEU A 111 5.08 -1.79 15.00
C LEU A 111 4.16 -0.83 15.76
N SER A 112 2.96 -0.57 15.23
CA SER A 112 1.98 0.30 15.88
C SER A 112 1.44 -0.28 17.18
N GLN A 113 1.16 -1.59 17.23
CA GLN A 113 0.71 -2.26 18.46
C GLN A 113 1.76 -2.22 19.56
N SER A 114 3.02 -2.45 19.20
CA SER A 114 4.13 -2.42 20.15
C SER A 114 4.43 -0.99 20.65
N ALA A 115 4.33 0.03 19.79
CA ALA A 115 4.45 1.42 20.20
C ALA A 115 3.35 1.85 21.19
N VAL A 116 2.10 1.40 20.99
CA VAL A 116 0.99 1.66 21.92
C VAL A 116 1.26 1.00 23.29
N HIS A 117 1.78 -0.22 23.30
CA HIS A 117 2.14 -0.90 24.55
C HIS A 117 3.22 -0.15 25.35
N ASP A 118 4.21 0.43 24.68
CA ASP A 118 5.26 1.23 25.34
C ASP A 118 4.70 2.50 26.00
N LEU A 119 3.70 3.14 25.37
CA LEU A 119 3.04 4.33 25.91
C LEU A 119 2.15 4.01 27.11
N THR A 120 1.50 2.84 27.14
CA THR A 120 0.65 2.43 28.27
C THR A 120 1.46 2.07 29.51
N ASN A 121 2.65 1.49 29.35
CA ASN A 121 3.50 1.09 30.48
C ASN A 121 4.17 2.27 31.20
N SER A 122 4.31 3.41 30.52
CA SER A 122 4.89 4.64 31.10
C SER A 122 3.86 5.47 31.88
N SER A 123 2.56 5.25 31.68
CA SER A 123 1.50 5.94 32.43
C SER A 123 1.12 5.26 33.76
N ASN A 124 1.71 4.10 34.09
CA ASN A 124 1.40 3.33 35.30
C ASN A 124 2.61 3.16 36.24
N ARG A 125 3.51 4.16 36.26
CA ARG A 125 4.60 4.30 37.24
C ARG A 125 4.63 5.72 37.79
#